data_AF-A0A1L7UBG6-F1
#
_entry.id   AF-A0A1L7UBG6-F1
#
_cell.length_a   1.000
_cell.length_b   1.000
_cell.length_c   1.000
_cell.angle_alpha   90.00
_cell.angle_beta   90.00
_cell.angle_gamma   90.00
#
_symmetry.space_group_name_H-M   'P 1'
#
loop_
_entity.id
_entity.type
_entity.pdbx_description
1 polymer ?
#
loop_
_entity_poly.entity_id
_entity_poly.type
_entity_poly.pdbx_seq_one_letter_code
_entity_poly.pdbx_strand_id
1 'polypeptide(L)'
;MADITVRLRHLRRSIERLMAIAGTPGVAIGKLAVTEDTIFPICSLTKAITAAGLGLFVEEDRVSWDSLIKGILPDFCSVNPMLHIKTTITDIFCHRTGMGWGDNVILGTAGNILLRSEDVMRYINNRPLIRPFHAQFGYNNLQYELAGSIIERVSRQSYSDLMQSRLLNPLGMERTAFQTPSKSVDGVSICYNALDDASGVPIDFLKMGDDGYSAASGGARSSVKDLLKLYSSFIKCFNYQASGNSSPEIGSPLKQLSHIVSAKIPFDQPSQHEASGTSGLVLFHQGSLPGSLTFVGLLPETETVIVVLTN
;
A
#
# COMPACT_ATOMS: atom_id res chain seq x y z
N MET A 1 -43.41 0.67 8.18
CA MET A 1 -42.14 0.59 8.93
C MET A 1 -42.05 -0.69 9.77
N ALA A 2 -42.20 -1.87 9.14
CA ALA A 2 -42.03 -3.15 9.85
C ALA A 2 -41.37 -4.26 8.99
N ASP A 3 -40.89 -3.94 7.77
CA ASP A 3 -40.51 -4.97 6.78
C ASP A 3 -39.09 -4.79 6.19
N ILE A 4 -38.23 -4.02 6.87
CA ILE A 4 -36.80 -3.89 6.53
C ILE A 4 -35.92 -4.65 7.54
N THR A 5 -36.35 -4.73 8.79
CA THR A 5 -35.59 -5.39 9.87
C THR A 5 -35.55 -6.92 9.74
N VAL A 6 -36.52 -7.52 9.03
CA VAL A 6 -36.58 -8.98 8.81
C VAL A 6 -35.66 -9.42 7.64
N ARG A 7 -35.51 -8.59 6.59
CA ARG A 7 -34.59 -8.89 5.47
C ARG A 7 -33.11 -8.82 5.86
N LEU A 8 -32.73 -7.96 6.81
CA LEU A 8 -31.34 -7.87 7.29
C LEU A 8 -30.92 -9.04 8.21
N ARG A 9 -31.87 -9.72 8.87
CA ARG A 9 -31.55 -10.89 9.71
C ARG A 9 -31.19 -12.14 8.90
N HIS A 10 -31.64 -12.25 7.66
CA HIS A 10 -31.29 -13.38 6.79
C HIS A 10 -29.96 -13.22 6.05
N LEU A 11 -29.45 -12.00 5.86
CA LEU A 11 -28.10 -11.76 5.29
C LEU A 11 -26.95 -12.05 6.27
N ARG A 12 -27.23 -12.11 7.57
CA ARG A 12 -26.20 -12.31 8.61
C ARG A 12 -25.66 -13.75 8.71
N ARG A 13 -26.20 -14.70 7.96
CA ARG A 13 -25.85 -16.14 8.07
C ARG A 13 -25.16 -16.76 6.86
N SER A 14 -24.91 -16.01 5.79
CA SER A 14 -24.25 -16.54 4.60
C SER A 14 -23.40 -15.46 3.93
N ILE A 15 -22.36 -14.95 4.62
CA ILE A 15 -21.21 -14.40 3.90
C ILE A 15 -20.40 -15.62 3.46
N GLU A 16 -20.86 -16.28 2.40
CA GLU A 16 -20.00 -17.18 1.64
C GLU A 16 -18.91 -16.31 1.01
N ARG A 17 -17.65 -16.64 1.28
CA ARG A 17 -16.50 -16.03 0.62
C ARG A 17 -16.59 -16.39 -0.86
N LEU A 18 -17.20 -15.54 -1.68
CA LEU A 18 -17.15 -15.70 -3.12
C LEU A 18 -15.78 -15.22 -3.60
N MET A 19 -14.80 -16.13 -3.65
CA MET A 19 -13.58 -15.90 -4.43
C MET A 19 -13.91 -16.18 -5.89
N ALA A 20 -14.12 -15.12 -6.67
CA ALA A 20 -14.12 -15.22 -8.12
C ALA A 20 -12.66 -15.17 -8.60
N ILE A 21 -12.09 -16.34 -8.90
CA ILE A 21 -10.80 -16.44 -9.60
C ILE A 21 -11.13 -16.61 -11.08
N ALA A 22 -10.95 -15.54 -11.85
CA ALA A 22 -11.06 -15.58 -13.30
C ALA A 22 -9.67 -15.34 -13.88
N GLY A 23 -9.14 -16.31 -14.62
CA GLY A 23 -7.92 -16.17 -15.40
C GLY A 23 -8.20 -16.65 -16.81
N THR A 24 -8.03 -15.77 -17.80
CA THR A 24 -7.87 -16.19 -19.19
C THR A 24 -6.47 -16.78 -19.35
N PRO A 25 -6.31 -17.93 -20.02
CA PRO A 25 -4.99 -18.35 -20.47
C PRO A 25 -4.43 -17.25 -21.38
N GLY A 26 -3.41 -16.54 -20.91
CA GLY A 26 -2.64 -15.63 -21.75
C GLY A 26 -2.12 -16.38 -22.98
N VAL A 27 -2.03 -15.65 -24.10
CA VAL A 27 -1.46 -16.15 -25.35
C VAL A 27 -0.06 -16.73 -25.06
N ALA A 28 0.10 -18.00 -25.41
CA ALA A 28 1.04 -18.98 -24.88
C ALA A 28 2.51 -18.53 -24.70
N ILE A 29 3.00 -18.53 -23.45
CA ILE A 29 4.07 -19.42 -22.94
C ILE A 29 3.81 -19.70 -21.43
N GLY A 30 3.16 -20.84 -21.11
CA GLY A 30 2.97 -21.34 -19.73
C GLY A 30 1.50 -21.52 -19.30
N LYS A 31 0.99 -22.76 -19.38
CA LYS A 31 -0.40 -23.16 -19.07
C LYS A 31 -0.68 -23.31 -17.56
N LEU A 32 -0.27 -22.37 -16.71
CA LEU A 32 -0.58 -22.46 -15.27
C LEU A 32 -1.82 -21.63 -14.96
N ALA A 33 -2.83 -22.27 -14.37
CA ALA A 33 -4.03 -21.58 -13.92
C ALA A 33 -3.67 -20.61 -12.79
N VAL A 34 -4.18 -19.38 -12.86
CA VAL A 34 -4.12 -18.44 -11.73
C VAL A 34 -4.89 -19.05 -10.56
N THR A 35 -4.30 -19.02 -9.37
CA THR A 35 -4.91 -19.48 -8.12
C THR A 35 -4.85 -18.38 -7.06
N GLU A 36 -5.51 -18.61 -5.91
CA GLU A 36 -5.43 -17.71 -4.76
C GLU A 36 -4.00 -17.53 -4.21
N ASP A 37 -3.10 -18.46 -4.51
CA ASP A 37 -1.70 -18.49 -4.11
C ASP A 37 -0.76 -17.88 -5.16
N THR A 38 -1.25 -17.53 -6.35
CA THR A 38 -0.41 -16.88 -7.38
C THR A 38 0.12 -15.54 -6.87
N ILE A 39 1.43 -15.32 -6.98
CA ILE A 39 2.12 -14.11 -6.53
C ILE A 39 2.07 -13.07 -7.66
N PHE A 40 1.59 -11.87 -7.33
CA PHE A 40 1.57 -10.69 -8.20
C PHE A 40 2.31 -9.53 -7.53
N PRO A 41 2.89 -8.59 -8.29
CA PRO A 41 3.19 -7.26 -7.79
C PRO A 41 1.92 -6.63 -7.24
N ILE A 42 1.95 -6.13 -6.00
CA ILE A 42 0.77 -5.48 -5.42
C ILE A 42 0.78 -3.96 -5.56
N CYS A 43 1.78 -3.44 -6.26
CA CYS A 43 1.89 -2.03 -6.61
C CYS A 43 1.68 -1.16 -5.34
N SER A 44 0.92 -0.07 -5.47
CA SER A 44 0.64 0.85 -4.37
C SER A 44 -0.18 0.27 -3.21
N LEU A 45 -0.70 -0.96 -3.26
CA LEU A 45 -1.24 -1.61 -2.05
C LEU A 45 -0.17 -1.80 -0.97
N THR A 46 1.11 -1.83 -1.37
CA THR A 46 2.28 -1.79 -0.48
C THR A 46 2.23 -0.66 0.54
N LYS A 47 1.61 0.48 0.20
CA LYS A 47 1.52 1.66 1.08
C LYS A 47 0.77 1.37 2.38
N ALA A 48 -0.22 0.48 2.34
CA ALA A 48 -0.95 0.05 3.54
C ALA A 48 -0.04 -0.75 4.49
N ILE A 49 0.83 -1.60 3.94
CA ILE A 49 1.84 -2.36 4.68
C ILE A 49 2.85 -1.40 5.34
N THR A 50 3.35 -0.41 4.58
CA THR A 50 4.25 0.63 5.11
C THR A 50 3.60 1.44 6.23
N ALA A 51 2.34 1.85 6.07
CA ALA A 51 1.62 2.61 7.10
C ALA A 51 1.42 1.79 8.39
N ALA A 52 1.03 0.52 8.25
CA ALA A 52 0.91 -0.39 9.37
C ALA A 52 2.25 -0.62 10.08
N GLY A 53 3.33 -0.80 9.32
CA GLY A 53 4.68 -0.97 9.88
C GLY A 53 5.17 0.25 10.64
N LEU A 54 4.86 1.47 10.20
CA LEU A 54 5.16 2.67 10.97
C LEU A 54 4.26 2.80 12.21
N GLY A 55 2.99 2.39 12.10
CA GLY A 55 2.04 2.36 13.21
C GLY A 55 2.56 1.59 14.43
N LEU A 56 3.38 0.54 14.23
CA LEU A 56 4.08 -0.16 15.31
C LEU A 56 4.95 0.78 16.15
N PHE A 57 5.72 1.67 15.51
CA PHE A 57 6.63 2.58 16.20
C PHE A 57 5.92 3.77 16.84
N VAL A 58 4.74 4.13 16.32
CA VAL A 58 3.86 5.09 16.99
C VAL A 58 3.27 4.47 18.25
N GLU A 59 2.84 3.21 18.18
CA GLU A 59 2.35 2.47 19.36
C GLU A 59 3.45 2.27 20.42
N GLU A 60 4.71 2.12 20.00
CA GLU A 60 5.89 2.00 20.87
C GLU A 60 6.40 3.36 21.43
N ASP A 61 5.71 4.48 21.16
CA ASP A 61 6.11 5.85 21.54
C ASP A 61 7.49 6.29 21.02
N ARG A 62 7.98 5.66 19.94
CA ARG A 62 9.32 5.94 19.37
C ARG A 62 9.30 7.08 18.38
N VAL A 63 8.14 7.30 17.76
CA VAL A 63 7.80 8.43 16.90
C VAL A 63 6.32 8.74 17.08
N SER A 64 5.86 9.89 16.62
CA SER A 64 4.45 10.26 16.55
C SER A 64 4.07 10.65 15.12
N TRP A 65 2.79 10.58 14.76
CA TRP A 65 2.30 11.03 13.46
C TRP A 65 2.63 12.51 13.16
N ASP A 66 2.82 13.34 14.19
CA ASP A 66 3.21 14.75 14.08
C ASP A 66 4.73 14.99 14.16
N SER A 67 5.53 13.93 14.28
CA SER A 67 6.98 14.04 14.34
C SER A 67 7.54 14.64 13.05
N LEU A 68 8.40 15.65 13.20
CA LEU A 68 9.09 16.28 12.08
C LEU A 68 10.14 15.34 11.48
N ILE A 69 10.12 15.18 10.16
CA ILE A 69 11.06 14.28 9.46
C ILE A 69 12.51 14.67 9.71
N LYS A 70 12.84 15.97 9.70
CA LYS A 70 14.19 16.46 9.99
C LYS A 70 14.74 16.04 11.36
N GLY A 71 13.86 15.75 12.33
CA GLY A 71 14.26 15.29 13.66
C GLY A 71 14.61 13.79 13.69
N ILE A 72 14.08 13.02 12.73
CA ILE A 72 14.26 11.58 12.64
C ILE A 72 15.38 11.24 11.65
N LEU A 73 15.36 11.89 10.47
CA LEU A 73 16.30 11.74 9.38
C LEU A 73 17.15 13.01 9.25
N PRO A 74 18.36 13.06 9.85
CA PRO A 74 19.24 14.23 9.74
C PRO A 74 19.64 14.58 8.31
N ASP A 75 19.67 13.60 7.41
CA ASP A 75 20.00 13.79 5.99
C ASP A 75 18.84 14.37 5.18
N PHE A 76 17.64 14.51 5.78
CA PHE A 76 16.51 15.24 5.17
C PHE A 76 16.72 16.75 5.28
N CYS A 77 17.49 17.27 4.33
CA CYS A 77 17.91 18.66 4.20
C CYS A 77 17.35 19.25 2.91
N SER A 78 16.02 19.38 2.82
CA SER A 78 15.38 19.95 1.63
C SER A 78 15.84 21.38 1.37
N VAL A 79 16.15 21.68 0.11
CA VAL A 79 16.49 23.04 -0.35
C VAL A 79 15.32 24.00 -0.22
N ASN A 80 14.10 23.47 -0.09
CA ASN A 80 12.91 24.26 0.21
C ASN A 80 12.72 24.35 1.74
N PRO A 81 12.77 25.56 2.34
CA PRO A 81 12.65 25.69 3.79
C PRO A 81 11.35 25.15 4.37
N MET A 82 10.23 25.29 3.67
CA MET A 82 8.93 24.78 4.14
C MET A 82 8.91 23.25 4.22
N LEU A 83 9.38 22.58 3.16
CA LEU A 83 9.52 21.12 3.17
C LEU A 83 10.48 20.66 4.28
N HIS A 84 11.61 21.33 4.47
CA HIS A 84 12.59 20.94 5.49
C HIS A 84 12.06 21.11 6.92
N ILE A 85 11.39 22.24 7.24
CA ILE A 85 11.05 22.58 8.63
C ILE A 85 9.66 22.12 9.08
N LYS A 86 8.72 21.91 8.14
CA LYS A 86 7.31 21.62 8.48
C LYS A 86 6.88 20.18 8.22
N THR A 87 7.59 19.43 7.36
CA THR A 87 7.13 18.09 6.98
C THR A 87 7.11 17.13 8.16
N THR A 88 5.92 16.62 8.45
CA THR A 88 5.65 15.57 9.45
C THR A 88 5.50 14.20 8.81
N ILE A 89 5.43 13.16 9.65
CA ILE A 89 5.04 11.82 9.22
C ILE A 89 3.65 11.83 8.58
N THR A 90 2.65 12.46 9.20
CA THR A 90 1.29 12.56 8.64
C THR A 90 1.31 13.15 7.23
N ASP A 91 2.17 14.14 6.99
CA ASP A 91 2.21 14.82 5.70
C ASP A 91 2.63 13.91 4.55
N ILE A 92 3.61 13.03 4.80
CA ILE A 92 4.12 12.11 3.78
C ILE A 92 3.16 10.95 3.49
N PHE A 93 2.48 10.42 4.52
CA PHE A 93 1.47 9.37 4.35
C PHE A 93 0.18 9.87 3.72
N CYS A 94 -0.14 11.15 3.90
CA CYS A 94 -1.37 11.76 3.36
C CYS A 94 -1.14 12.57 2.09
N HIS A 95 0.06 12.50 1.50
CA HIS A 95 0.38 13.17 0.24
C HIS A 95 0.07 14.68 0.23
N ARG A 96 0.31 15.37 1.35
CA ARG A 96 -0.10 16.78 1.56
C ARG A 96 1.05 17.77 1.67
N THR A 97 2.26 17.36 1.30
CA THR A 97 3.46 18.21 1.37
C THR A 97 3.54 19.28 0.27
N GLY A 98 2.86 19.08 -0.87
CA GLY A 98 3.03 19.93 -2.04
C GLY A 98 4.38 19.76 -2.77
N MET A 99 5.17 18.75 -2.39
CA MET A 99 6.46 18.43 -3.00
C MET A 99 6.32 18.04 -4.48
N GLY A 100 7.26 18.53 -5.30
CA GLY A 100 7.37 18.18 -6.71
C GLY A 100 7.43 16.68 -6.94
N TRP A 101 6.68 16.22 -7.94
CA TRP A 101 6.68 14.81 -8.34
C TRP A 101 8.04 14.41 -8.92
N GLY A 102 8.33 13.11 -8.95
CA GLY A 102 9.59 12.61 -9.43
C GLY A 102 9.59 11.18 -9.92
N ASP A 103 8.43 10.58 -10.22
CA ASP A 103 8.40 9.17 -10.62
C ASP A 103 8.94 8.92 -12.02
N ASN A 104 8.96 9.95 -12.86
CA ASN A 104 9.43 9.91 -14.23
C ASN A 104 10.95 9.72 -14.38
N VAL A 105 11.74 9.88 -13.30
CA VAL A 105 13.19 9.64 -13.33
C VAL A 105 13.58 8.28 -12.74
N ILE A 106 12.59 7.49 -12.32
CA ILE A 106 12.81 6.28 -11.55
C ILE A 106 12.82 5.04 -12.45
N LEU A 107 11.90 4.96 -13.41
CA LEU A 107 11.67 3.75 -14.20
C LEU A 107 12.51 3.75 -15.47
N GLY A 108 13.39 2.76 -15.58
CA GLY A 108 14.22 2.49 -16.75
C GLY A 108 13.63 1.41 -17.63
N THR A 109 14.41 0.99 -18.63
CA THR A 109 14.05 -0.12 -19.53
C THR A 109 14.23 -1.47 -18.82
N ALA A 110 13.47 -2.48 -19.25
CA ALA A 110 13.55 -3.86 -18.74
C ALA A 110 13.43 -3.95 -17.21
N GLY A 111 12.47 -3.21 -16.65
CA GLY A 111 12.15 -3.25 -15.23
C GLY A 111 13.18 -2.61 -14.29
N ASN A 112 14.26 -2.03 -14.81
CA ASN A 112 15.32 -1.45 -14.00
C ASN A 112 14.89 -0.13 -13.34
N ILE A 113 15.46 0.12 -12.16
CA ILE A 113 15.36 1.40 -11.47
C ILE A 113 16.59 2.24 -11.84
N LEU A 114 16.37 3.49 -12.27
CA LEU A 114 17.43 4.40 -12.70
C LEU A 114 18.08 5.14 -11.53
N LEU A 115 17.34 5.38 -10.46
CA LEU A 115 17.81 6.06 -9.26
C LEU A 115 18.32 5.03 -8.25
N ARG A 116 19.61 5.07 -7.94
CA ARG A 116 20.20 4.22 -6.89
C ARG A 116 19.70 4.63 -5.53
N SER A 117 19.50 3.69 -4.62
CA SER A 117 19.07 3.92 -3.23
C SER A 117 19.91 4.98 -2.49
N GLU A 118 21.22 5.05 -2.75
CA GLU A 118 22.13 6.03 -2.15
C GLU A 118 21.88 7.50 -2.60
N ASP A 119 21.33 7.70 -3.80
CA ASP A 119 21.06 9.03 -4.38
C ASP A 119 19.67 9.57 -4.05
N VAL A 120 18.80 8.75 -3.44
CA VAL A 120 17.39 9.05 -3.21
C VAL A 120 17.21 10.27 -2.31
N MET A 121 17.91 10.32 -1.19
CA MET A 121 17.79 11.44 -0.26
C MET A 121 18.27 12.73 -0.91
N ARG A 122 19.35 12.67 -1.71
CA ARG A 122 19.82 13.81 -2.50
C ARG A 122 18.76 14.26 -3.51
N TYR A 123 18.10 13.34 -4.19
CA TYR A 123 17.03 13.64 -5.14
C TYR A 123 15.85 14.31 -4.42
N ILE A 124 15.37 13.74 -3.32
CA ILE A 124 14.27 14.27 -2.50
C ILE A 124 14.59 15.67 -1.98
N ASN A 125 15.82 15.88 -1.48
CA ASN A 125 16.25 17.17 -0.94
C ASN A 125 16.22 18.28 -1.99
N ASN A 126 16.40 17.97 -3.28
CA ASN A 126 16.35 18.93 -4.36
C ASN A 126 14.94 19.13 -4.96
N ARG A 127 13.89 18.57 -4.34
CA ARG A 127 12.54 18.72 -4.86
C ARG A 127 11.95 20.09 -4.53
N PRO A 128 11.38 20.80 -5.53
CA PRO A 128 10.72 22.07 -5.29
C PRO A 128 9.37 21.86 -4.62
N LEU A 129 8.87 22.92 -3.98
CA LEU A 129 7.48 23.01 -3.59
C LEU A 129 6.67 23.50 -4.79
N ILE A 130 5.79 22.67 -5.34
CA ILE A 130 5.00 22.99 -6.56
C ILE A 130 3.56 23.39 -6.24
N ARG A 131 3.13 23.18 -5.00
CA ARG A 131 1.82 23.55 -4.46
C ARG A 131 2.00 24.05 -3.03
N PRO A 132 1.14 24.94 -2.52
CA PRO A 132 1.26 25.37 -1.14
C PRO A 132 1.16 24.17 -0.19
N PHE A 133 1.97 24.19 0.86
CA PHE A 133 2.02 23.13 1.87
C PHE A 133 0.63 22.96 2.49
N HIS A 134 0.15 21.72 2.61
CA HIS A 134 -1.19 21.35 3.12
C HIS A 134 -2.40 21.82 2.28
N ALA A 135 -2.21 22.49 1.15
CA ALA A 135 -3.34 23.07 0.43
C ALA A 135 -4.20 22.05 -0.31
N GLN A 136 -3.60 20.98 -0.83
CA GLN A 136 -4.30 19.97 -1.62
C GLN A 136 -3.58 18.63 -1.60
N PHE A 137 -4.32 17.56 -1.91
CA PHE A 137 -3.75 16.25 -2.14
C PHE A 137 -2.82 16.26 -3.37
N GLY A 138 -1.65 15.63 -3.23
CA GLY A 138 -0.66 15.52 -4.30
C GLY A 138 0.10 14.19 -4.21
N TYR A 139 -0.46 13.15 -4.83
CA TYR A 139 0.13 11.81 -4.87
C TYR A 139 1.60 11.86 -5.29
N ASN A 140 2.48 11.22 -4.51
CA ASN A 140 3.91 11.23 -4.75
C ASN A 140 4.58 10.05 -4.03
N ASN A 141 5.22 9.16 -4.79
CA ASN A 141 5.86 7.97 -4.23
C ASN A 141 7.14 8.30 -3.43
N LEU A 142 7.81 9.42 -3.71
CA LEU A 142 8.99 9.87 -2.95
C LEU A 142 8.69 10.09 -1.46
N GLN A 143 7.44 10.43 -1.13
CA GLN A 143 7.00 10.59 0.25
C GLN A 143 6.99 9.24 1.00
N TYR A 144 6.73 8.14 0.30
CA TYR A 144 6.83 6.79 0.86
C TYR A 144 8.28 6.28 0.91
N GLU A 145 9.18 6.78 0.07
CA GLU A 145 10.62 6.53 0.24
C GLU A 145 11.13 7.12 1.56
N LEU A 146 10.70 8.34 1.91
CA LEU A 146 10.98 8.91 3.24
C LEU A 146 10.40 8.04 4.37
N ALA A 147 9.20 7.49 4.18
CA ALA A 147 8.60 6.58 5.17
C ALA A 147 9.45 5.32 5.37
N GLY A 148 9.94 4.72 4.28
CA GLY A 148 10.89 3.60 4.32
C GLY A 148 12.14 3.95 5.13
N SER A 149 12.79 5.07 4.81
CA SER A 149 13.99 5.52 5.55
C SER A 149 13.71 5.81 7.03
N ILE A 150 12.56 6.39 7.38
CA ILE A 150 12.13 6.59 8.78
C ILE A 150 12.03 5.24 9.49
N ILE A 151 11.38 4.27 8.86
CA ILE A 151 11.21 2.92 9.39
C ILE A 151 12.56 2.26 9.64
N GLU A 152 13.50 2.33 8.70
CA GLU A 152 14.86 1.78 8.86
C GLU A 152 15.63 2.49 9.97
N ARG A 153 15.56 3.83 10.00
CA ARG A 153 16.24 4.66 10.98
C ARG A 153 15.79 4.38 12.40
N VAL A 154 14.48 4.23 12.59
CA VAL A 154 13.88 3.93 13.89
C VAL A 154 14.17 2.47 14.22
N SER A 155 13.84 1.52 13.34
CA SER A 155 13.99 0.08 13.64
C SER A 155 15.43 -0.42 13.78
N ARG A 156 16.40 0.22 13.12
CA ARG A 156 17.76 -0.27 12.88
C ARG A 156 17.81 -1.61 12.12
N GLN A 157 16.79 -1.88 11.30
CA GLN A 157 16.70 -3.02 10.41
C GLN A 157 16.44 -2.52 8.99
N SER A 158 16.68 -3.36 7.98
CA SER A 158 16.22 -3.05 6.63
C SER A 158 14.69 -2.97 6.62
N TYR A 159 14.12 -2.16 5.73
CA TYR A 159 12.68 -2.00 5.63
C TYR A 159 12.00 -3.36 5.38
N SER A 160 12.53 -4.16 4.47
CA SER A 160 11.96 -5.48 4.12
C SER A 160 12.02 -6.48 5.28
N ASP A 161 13.14 -6.56 6.01
CA ASP A 161 13.29 -7.49 7.14
C ASP A 161 12.35 -7.12 8.29
N LEU A 162 12.18 -5.82 8.56
CA LEU A 162 11.23 -5.36 9.55
C LEU A 162 9.81 -5.75 9.16
N MET A 163 9.38 -5.44 7.93
CA MET A 163 8.04 -5.75 7.46
C MET A 163 7.79 -7.26 7.51
N GLN A 164 8.76 -8.06 7.07
CA GLN A 164 8.66 -9.52 7.13
C GLN A 164 8.49 -10.01 8.57
N SER A 165 9.36 -9.60 9.48
CA SER A 165 9.40 -10.13 10.85
C SER A 165 8.29 -9.62 11.76
N ARG A 166 7.91 -8.34 11.64
CA ARG A 166 6.99 -7.66 12.57
C ARG A 166 5.56 -7.57 12.06
N LEU A 167 5.32 -7.78 10.77
CA LEU A 167 4.00 -7.61 10.17
C LEU A 167 3.55 -8.83 9.36
N LEU A 168 4.32 -9.24 8.36
CA LEU A 168 3.92 -10.31 7.43
C LEU A 168 3.92 -11.69 8.12
N ASN A 169 5.00 -12.05 8.83
CA ASN A 169 5.08 -13.34 9.53
C ASN A 169 4.01 -13.49 10.61
N PRO A 170 3.76 -12.51 11.50
CA PRO A 170 2.68 -12.61 12.49
C PRO A 170 1.27 -12.71 11.88
N LEU A 171 1.05 -12.19 10.68
CA LEU A 171 -0.20 -12.34 9.93
C LEU A 171 -0.26 -13.64 9.11
N GLY A 172 0.82 -14.43 9.09
CA GLY A 172 0.94 -15.66 8.30
C GLY A 172 0.96 -15.41 6.79
N MET A 173 1.50 -14.27 6.34
CA MET A 173 1.58 -13.88 4.92
C MET A 173 2.84 -14.49 4.25
N GLU A 174 2.85 -15.80 4.10
CA GLU A 174 4.02 -16.61 3.70
C GLU A 174 4.47 -16.41 2.24
N ARG A 175 3.59 -15.91 1.37
CA ARG A 175 3.84 -15.64 -0.05
C ARG A 175 3.92 -14.15 -0.35
N THR A 176 4.15 -13.34 0.69
CA THR A 176 4.33 -11.89 0.58
C THR A 176 5.78 -11.53 0.88
N ALA A 177 6.41 -10.79 -0.04
CA ALA A 177 7.78 -10.32 0.10
C ALA A 177 8.04 -9.07 -0.74
N PHE A 178 9.17 -8.41 -0.55
CA PHE A 178 9.56 -7.18 -1.27
C PHE A 178 10.60 -7.41 -2.36
N GLN A 179 11.33 -8.52 -2.29
CA GLN A 179 12.31 -8.90 -3.31
C GLN A 179 11.62 -9.63 -4.46
N THR A 180 12.21 -9.53 -5.65
CA THR A 180 11.86 -10.36 -6.80
C THR A 180 11.99 -11.83 -6.42
N PRO A 181 10.92 -12.64 -6.59
CA PRO A 181 10.96 -14.06 -6.27
C PRO A 181 12.08 -14.75 -7.06
N SER A 182 12.82 -15.63 -6.40
CA SER A 182 13.79 -16.47 -7.09
C SER A 182 13.09 -17.42 -8.06
N LYS A 183 13.83 -17.95 -9.04
CA LYS A 183 13.31 -18.92 -10.02
C LYS A 183 12.79 -20.22 -9.40
N SER A 184 13.09 -20.49 -8.13
CA SER A 184 12.61 -21.66 -7.39
C SER A 184 11.24 -21.44 -6.74
N VAL A 185 10.70 -20.22 -6.77
CA VAL A 185 9.36 -19.92 -6.26
C VAL A 185 8.34 -20.19 -7.35
N ASP A 186 7.51 -21.22 -7.16
CA ASP A 186 6.42 -21.54 -8.08
C ASP A 186 5.24 -20.57 -7.94
N GLY A 187 4.41 -20.49 -8.98
CA GLY A 187 3.17 -19.72 -8.95
C GLY A 187 3.38 -18.21 -8.90
N VAL A 188 4.42 -17.71 -9.57
CA VAL A 188 4.64 -16.27 -9.78
C VAL A 188 4.01 -15.88 -11.11
N SER A 189 3.24 -14.79 -11.13
CA SER A 189 2.61 -14.30 -12.37
C SER A 189 3.64 -13.78 -13.37
N ILE A 190 3.23 -13.63 -14.62
CA ILE A 190 4.01 -12.94 -15.66
C ILE A 190 3.33 -11.61 -15.91
N CYS A 191 4.05 -10.49 -15.88
CA CYS A 191 3.49 -9.18 -16.22
C CYS A 191 3.29 -9.02 -17.73
N TYR A 192 2.18 -8.42 -18.15
CA TYR A 192 1.87 -8.15 -19.55
C TYR A 192 1.53 -6.68 -19.80
N ASN A 193 2.04 -6.11 -20.87
CA ASN A 193 1.46 -4.88 -21.43
C ASN A 193 0.51 -5.23 -22.58
N ALA A 194 -0.60 -4.49 -22.66
CA ALA A 194 -1.49 -4.57 -23.81
C ALA A 194 -0.91 -3.74 -24.97
N LEU A 195 -0.90 -4.32 -26.18
CA LEU A 195 -0.70 -3.60 -27.42
C LEU A 195 -2.01 -2.92 -27.88
N ASP A 196 -1.92 -2.12 -28.95
CA ASP A 196 -3.08 -1.42 -29.52
C ASP A 196 -4.21 -2.37 -29.96
N ASP A 197 -3.88 -3.62 -30.30
CA ASP A 197 -4.84 -4.69 -30.65
C ASP A 197 -5.34 -5.49 -29.44
N ALA A 198 -5.03 -5.03 -28.22
CA ALA A 198 -5.29 -5.67 -26.93
C ALA A 198 -4.58 -7.02 -26.70
N SER A 199 -3.66 -7.43 -27.58
CA SER A 199 -2.80 -8.59 -27.30
C SER A 199 -1.80 -8.27 -26.20
N GLY A 200 -1.50 -9.27 -25.37
CA GLY A 200 -0.56 -9.14 -24.26
C GLY A 200 0.87 -9.45 -24.70
N VAL A 201 1.81 -8.57 -24.39
CA VAL A 201 3.24 -8.80 -24.52
C VAL A 201 3.86 -8.95 -23.13
N PRO A 202 4.56 -10.06 -22.84
CA PRO A 202 5.18 -10.27 -21.54
C PRO A 202 6.30 -9.24 -21.33
N ILE A 203 6.39 -8.72 -20.11
CA ILE A 203 7.43 -7.79 -19.68
C ILE A 203 8.06 -8.28 -18.38
N ASP A 204 9.29 -7.85 -18.13
CA ASP A 204 9.96 -8.10 -16.85
C ASP A 204 9.26 -7.35 -15.70
N PHE A 205 9.32 -7.94 -14.50
CA PHE A 205 8.94 -7.22 -13.29
C PHE A 205 9.77 -5.94 -13.14
N LEU A 206 9.12 -4.90 -12.62
CA LEU A 206 9.87 -3.82 -12.01
C LEU A 206 10.67 -4.37 -10.82
N LYS A 207 11.94 -4.00 -10.75
CA LYS A 207 12.87 -4.38 -9.67
C LYS A 207 12.71 -3.51 -8.42
N MET A 208 11.55 -2.85 -8.27
CA MET A 208 11.20 -2.11 -7.05
C MET A 208 11.31 -3.06 -5.86
N GLY A 209 12.00 -2.62 -4.82
CA GLY A 209 12.26 -3.39 -3.60
C GLY A 209 13.52 -4.26 -3.62
N ASP A 210 14.16 -4.51 -4.76
CA ASP A 210 15.33 -5.40 -4.84
C ASP A 210 16.60 -4.76 -4.27
N ASP A 211 16.78 -3.45 -4.45
CA ASP A 211 17.88 -2.65 -3.90
C ASP A 211 17.43 -1.74 -2.75
N GLY A 212 16.24 -2.00 -2.20
CA GLY A 212 15.58 -1.18 -1.18
C GLY A 212 14.84 0.04 -1.73
N TYR A 213 15.14 0.48 -2.97
CA TYR A 213 14.41 1.58 -3.58
C TYR A 213 12.98 1.18 -3.91
N SER A 214 12.01 2.06 -3.64
CA SER A 214 10.60 1.82 -3.92
C SER A 214 9.98 0.65 -3.14
N ALA A 215 10.71 0.04 -2.22
CA ALA A 215 10.21 -1.03 -1.37
C ALA A 215 8.96 -0.58 -0.60
N ALA A 216 8.99 0.64 -0.07
CA ALA A 216 7.94 1.19 0.78
C ALA A 216 6.74 1.77 0.00
N SER A 217 6.93 2.15 -1.26
CA SER A 217 5.89 2.77 -2.08
C SER A 217 5.14 1.76 -2.94
N GLY A 218 5.82 0.73 -3.46
CA GLY A 218 5.21 -0.21 -4.41
C GLY A 218 5.92 -1.55 -4.61
N GLY A 219 6.98 -1.85 -3.85
CA GLY A 219 7.83 -3.03 -4.10
C GLY A 219 7.31 -4.36 -3.59
N ALA A 220 6.20 -4.40 -2.84
CA ALA A 220 5.68 -5.67 -2.35
C ALA A 220 5.06 -6.51 -3.47
N ARG A 221 5.19 -7.83 -3.31
CA ARG A 221 4.55 -8.87 -4.11
C ARG A 221 3.80 -9.79 -3.15
N SER A 222 2.60 -10.22 -3.52
CA SER A 222 1.71 -11.00 -2.65
C SER A 222 0.76 -11.86 -3.49
N SER A 223 0.08 -12.77 -2.82
CA SER A 223 -1.09 -13.47 -3.37
C SER A 223 -2.41 -12.88 -2.86
N VAL A 224 -3.52 -13.24 -3.51
CA VAL A 224 -4.87 -12.87 -3.04
C VAL A 224 -5.11 -13.41 -1.63
N LYS A 225 -4.71 -14.66 -1.38
CA LYS A 225 -4.86 -15.33 -0.08
C LYS A 225 -4.17 -14.58 1.05
N ASP A 226 -2.96 -14.08 0.83
CA ASP A 226 -2.22 -13.31 1.83
C ASP A 226 -2.80 -11.90 2.02
N LEU A 227 -3.18 -11.22 0.94
CA LEU A 227 -3.85 -9.92 1.06
C LEU A 227 -5.18 -10.03 1.81
N LEU A 228 -5.93 -11.12 1.64
CA LEU A 228 -7.13 -11.38 2.43
C LEU A 228 -6.83 -11.53 3.92
N LYS A 229 -5.68 -12.12 4.31
CA LYS A 229 -5.24 -12.15 5.73
C LYS A 229 -4.99 -10.73 6.25
N LEU A 230 -4.21 -9.94 5.50
CA LEU A 230 -3.90 -8.55 5.87
C LEU A 230 -5.18 -7.72 6.04
N TYR A 231 -6.01 -7.66 5.00
CA TYR A 231 -7.14 -6.74 4.97
C TYR A 231 -8.33 -7.21 5.82
N SER A 232 -8.51 -8.52 6.03
CA SER A 232 -9.48 -9.02 7.01
C SER A 232 -9.07 -8.65 8.43
N SER A 233 -7.78 -8.72 8.76
CA SER A 233 -7.27 -8.24 10.05
C SER A 233 -7.35 -6.72 10.16
N PHE A 234 -7.10 -6.00 9.05
CA PHE A 234 -7.17 -4.55 8.97
C PHE A 234 -8.57 -4.03 9.30
N ILE A 235 -9.62 -4.55 8.66
CA ILE A 235 -10.99 -4.08 8.88
C ILE A 235 -11.49 -4.38 10.30
N LYS A 236 -11.13 -5.55 10.86
CA LYS A 236 -11.46 -5.92 12.25
C LYS A 236 -10.77 -5.00 13.26
N CYS A 237 -9.46 -4.78 13.09
CA CYS A 237 -8.70 -3.90 13.96
C CYS A 237 -9.17 -2.45 13.83
N PHE A 238 -9.54 -2.00 12.62
CA PHE A 238 -10.13 -0.68 12.40
C PHE A 238 -11.45 -0.51 13.15
N ASN A 239 -12.43 -1.40 12.93
CA ASN A 239 -13.74 -1.35 13.60
C ASN A 239 -13.61 -1.31 15.12
N TYR A 240 -12.69 -2.12 15.65
CA TYR A 240 -12.47 -2.16 17.08
C TYR A 240 -11.80 -0.89 17.61
N GLN A 241 -10.73 -0.42 16.99
CA GLN A 241 -10.04 0.81 17.42
C GLN A 241 -10.95 2.05 17.26
N ALA A 242 -11.82 2.06 16.24
CA ALA A 242 -12.82 3.11 16.04
C ALA A 242 -13.90 3.13 17.13
N SER A 243 -14.14 2.00 17.81
CA SER A 243 -15.07 1.93 18.97
C SER A 243 -14.48 2.47 20.28
N GLY A 244 -13.26 3.04 20.25
CA GLY A 244 -12.58 3.59 21.43
C GLY A 244 -11.84 2.53 22.28
N ASN A 245 -11.76 1.30 21.79
CA ASN A 245 -11.08 0.21 22.48
C ASN A 245 -9.63 0.03 21.98
N SER A 246 -8.69 -0.31 22.86
CA SER A 246 -7.31 -0.66 22.50
C SER A 246 -7.24 -2.08 21.92
N SER A 247 -6.84 -2.20 20.65
CA SER A 247 -6.94 -3.39 19.76
C SER A 247 -7.14 -4.76 20.43
N PRO A 248 -8.12 -5.58 20.02
CA PRO A 248 -8.48 -6.83 20.68
C PRO A 248 -7.62 -7.95 20.12
N GLU A 249 -6.33 -7.93 20.42
CA GLU A 249 -5.49 -9.11 20.35
C GLU A 249 -4.12 -8.69 20.89
N ILE A 250 -3.78 -9.21 22.07
CA ILE A 250 -2.40 -9.35 22.51
C ILE A 250 -1.74 -10.26 21.47
N GLY A 251 -1.35 -9.71 20.31
CA GLY A 251 -0.86 -10.50 19.18
C GLY A 251 -0.99 -9.84 17.80
N SER A 252 -2.01 -9.01 17.55
CA SER A 252 -2.15 -8.39 16.22
C SER A 252 -1.06 -7.32 16.01
N PRO A 253 -0.31 -7.38 14.89
CA PRO A 253 0.71 -6.39 14.57
C PRO A 253 0.12 -5.09 13.99
N LEU A 254 -1.19 -5.02 13.76
CA LEU A 254 -1.84 -3.85 13.16
C LEU A 254 -2.25 -2.84 14.23
N LYS A 255 -1.52 -1.73 14.33
CA LYS A 255 -1.74 -0.63 15.29
C LYS A 255 -2.18 0.65 14.56
N GLN A 256 -2.80 1.56 15.31
CA GLN A 256 -3.11 2.92 14.84
C GLN A 256 -4.03 2.98 13.59
N LEU A 257 -4.83 1.95 13.31
CA LEU A 257 -5.61 1.86 12.07
C LEU A 257 -6.68 2.95 11.97
N SER A 258 -7.31 3.32 13.08
CA SER A 258 -8.29 4.42 13.11
C SER A 258 -7.65 5.75 12.70
N HIS A 259 -6.39 5.99 13.08
CA HIS A 259 -5.63 7.14 12.62
C HIS A 259 -5.24 7.00 11.15
N ILE A 260 -4.68 5.84 10.75
CA ILE A 260 -4.18 5.57 9.39
C ILE A 260 -5.28 5.78 8.33
N VAL A 261 -6.53 5.39 8.61
CA VAL A 261 -7.63 5.54 7.64
C VAL A 261 -8.43 6.83 7.80
N SER A 262 -8.10 7.67 8.78
CA SER A 262 -8.81 8.93 8.97
C SER A 262 -8.43 9.94 7.89
N ALA A 263 -9.42 10.64 7.35
CA ALA A 263 -9.20 11.67 6.34
C ALA A 263 -8.37 12.83 6.91
N LYS A 264 -7.23 13.15 6.26
CA LYS A 264 -6.35 14.27 6.65
C LYS A 264 -6.33 15.42 5.65
N ILE A 265 -6.83 15.20 4.44
CA ILE A 265 -6.90 16.20 3.39
C ILE A 265 -8.07 15.85 2.45
N PRO A 266 -8.91 16.80 2.04
CA PRO A 266 -9.95 16.53 1.06
C PRO A 266 -9.34 16.23 -0.33
N PHE A 267 -10.06 15.44 -1.12
CA PHE A 267 -9.82 15.33 -2.55
C PHE A 267 -10.68 16.38 -3.26
N ASP A 268 -10.09 17.17 -4.17
CA ASP A 268 -10.80 18.23 -4.91
C ASP A 268 -11.82 17.68 -5.94
N GLN A 269 -11.93 16.36 -6.03
CA GLN A 269 -12.93 15.64 -6.81
C GLN A 269 -13.57 14.62 -5.86
N PRO A 270 -14.83 14.77 -5.44
CA PRO A 270 -15.57 13.59 -5.06
C PRO A 270 -15.57 12.71 -6.31
N SER A 271 -14.91 11.55 -6.24
CA SER A 271 -15.07 10.59 -7.32
C SER A 271 -16.57 10.39 -7.54
N GLN A 272 -17.04 10.15 -8.77
CA GLN A 272 -18.46 9.84 -8.99
C GLN A 272 -18.93 8.61 -8.15
N HIS A 273 -18.00 7.90 -7.51
CA HIS A 273 -18.22 6.79 -6.58
C HIS A 273 -18.37 7.20 -5.11
N GLU A 274 -18.03 8.43 -4.70
CA GLU A 274 -18.44 8.95 -3.38
C GLU A 274 -19.94 9.30 -3.36
N ALA A 275 -20.56 9.41 -4.54
CA ALA A 275 -21.98 9.75 -4.71
C ALA A 275 -22.89 8.55 -4.99
N SER A 276 -22.37 7.31 -5.04
CA SER A 276 -23.19 6.14 -5.36
C SER A 276 -23.94 5.60 -4.13
N GLY A 277 -24.87 6.38 -3.56
CA GLY A 277 -26.07 5.92 -2.81
C GLY A 277 -25.96 4.89 -1.66
N THR A 278 -24.80 4.34 -1.36
CA THR A 278 -24.57 3.43 -0.25
C THR A 278 -24.24 4.28 0.96
N SER A 279 -25.13 4.28 1.96
CA SER A 279 -25.01 5.05 3.20
C SER A 279 -23.86 4.62 4.13
N GLY A 280 -22.88 3.87 3.63
CA GLY A 280 -21.81 3.25 4.41
C GLY A 280 -20.42 3.70 3.95
N LEU A 281 -19.48 3.74 4.88
CA LEU A 281 -18.06 4.03 4.62
C LEU A 281 -17.47 2.95 3.69
N VAL A 282 -16.81 3.37 2.61
CA VAL A 282 -15.98 2.50 1.76
C VAL A 282 -14.55 2.99 1.81
N LEU A 283 -13.62 2.11 2.20
CA LEU A 283 -12.19 2.38 2.13
C LEU A 283 -11.63 1.60 0.95
N PHE A 284 -10.89 2.24 0.06
CA PHE A 284 -10.29 1.55 -1.08
C PHE A 284 -8.92 2.10 -1.41
N HIS A 285 -8.12 1.28 -2.09
CA HIS A 285 -6.87 1.71 -2.68
C HIS A 285 -6.64 0.95 -3.99
N GLN A 286 -6.08 1.63 -4.97
CA GLN A 286 -5.68 1.06 -6.25
C GLN A 286 -4.17 1.09 -6.40
N GLY A 287 -3.64 0.15 -7.16
CA GLY A 287 -2.23 0.12 -7.50
C GLY A 287 -2.06 -0.21 -8.97
N SER A 288 -1.13 0.50 -9.61
CA SER A 288 -0.77 0.26 -11.00
C SER A 288 0.74 0.38 -11.14
N LEU A 289 1.31 -0.62 -11.80
CA LEU A 289 2.67 -0.62 -12.34
C LEU A 289 2.57 -1.18 -13.77
N PRO A 290 3.60 -0.99 -14.62
CA PRO A 290 3.68 -1.72 -15.89
C PRO A 290 3.39 -3.22 -15.68
N GLY A 291 2.40 -3.73 -16.42
CA GLY A 291 1.94 -5.11 -16.36
C GLY A 291 1.36 -5.60 -15.02
N SER A 292 0.84 -4.70 -14.17
CA SER A 292 -0.01 -5.13 -13.06
C SER A 292 -0.99 -4.05 -12.64
N LEU A 293 -2.25 -4.44 -12.41
CA LEU A 293 -3.28 -3.61 -11.80
C LEU A 293 -3.84 -4.33 -10.59
N THR A 294 -4.09 -3.55 -9.54
CA THR A 294 -4.52 -4.08 -8.25
C THR A 294 -5.55 -3.18 -7.60
N PHE A 295 -6.46 -3.78 -6.86
CA PHE A 295 -7.50 -3.09 -6.13
C PHE A 295 -7.76 -3.79 -4.80
N VAL A 296 -7.98 -2.98 -3.77
CA VAL A 296 -8.63 -3.42 -2.54
C VAL A 296 -9.81 -2.51 -2.24
N GLY A 297 -10.93 -3.11 -1.83
CA GLY A 297 -12.09 -2.43 -1.27
C GLY A 297 -12.46 -3.04 0.07
N LEU A 298 -12.70 -2.21 1.08
CA LEU A 298 -13.08 -2.59 2.43
C LEU A 298 -14.40 -1.91 2.77
N LEU A 299 -15.36 -2.69 3.28
CA LEU A 299 -16.65 -2.20 3.75
C LEU A 299 -16.77 -2.49 5.26
N PRO A 300 -16.36 -1.55 6.14
CA PRO A 300 -16.29 -1.77 7.58
C PRO A 300 -17.61 -2.23 8.21
N GLU A 301 -18.75 -1.71 7.75
CA GLU A 301 -20.09 -2.05 8.25
C GLU A 301 -20.41 -3.55 8.13
N THR A 302 -19.98 -4.18 7.04
CA THR A 302 -20.24 -5.59 6.73
C THR A 302 -19.01 -6.48 6.89
N GLU A 303 -17.90 -5.92 7.39
CA GLU A 303 -16.58 -6.58 7.47
C GLU A 303 -16.15 -7.26 6.15
N THR A 304 -16.53 -6.66 5.02
CA THR A 304 -16.28 -7.23 3.69
C THR A 304 -14.97 -6.71 3.11
N VAL A 305 -14.20 -7.62 2.52
CA VAL A 305 -12.93 -7.35 1.86
C VAL A 305 -13.00 -7.86 0.43
N ILE A 306 -12.67 -6.99 -0.52
CA ILE A 306 -12.57 -7.29 -1.95
C ILE A 306 -11.13 -7.06 -2.35
N VAL A 307 -10.47 -8.07 -2.91
CA VAL A 307 -9.11 -7.99 -3.45
C VAL A 307 -9.14 -8.44 -4.91
N VAL A 308 -8.56 -7.64 -5.79
CA VAL A 308 -8.40 -7.96 -7.22
C VAL A 308 -6.93 -7.73 -7.58
N LEU A 309 -6.29 -8.75 -8.17
CA LEU A 309 -4.93 -8.71 -8.68
C LEU A 309 -4.96 -9.14 -10.15
N THR A 310 -4.32 -8.37 -11.03
CA THR A 310 -4.16 -8.70 -12.45
C THR A 310 -2.70 -8.55 -12.87
N ASN A 311 -2.35 -9.23 -13.96
CA ASN A 311 -1.04 -9.23 -14.59
C ASN A 311 -1.15 -8.88 -16.08
#